data_AF-A0A954N2V0-F1
#
_entry.id   AF-A0A954N2V0-F1
#
_cell.length_a   1.000
_cell.length_b   1.000
_cell.length_c   1.000
_cell.angle_alpha   90.00
_cell.angle_beta   90.00
_cell.angle_gamma   90.00
#
_symmetry.space_group_name_H-M   'P 1'
#
loop_
_entity.id
_entity.type
_entity.pdbx_description
1 polymer ?
#
loop_
_entity_poly.entity_id
_entity_poly.type
_entity_poly.pdbx_seq_one_letter_code
_entity_poly.pdbx_strand_id
1 'polypeptide(L)'
;MAQDRTSRRIVILGGGFAGVETAIALEKGMSRHERETTEIVLVSENNYLVFQPLLPEVISGTLETLHCIAPIRRLTRWTKLYTRRIERIDLKARQVQLAPGYLPKPLTLNYDHLVIALGTQLNFDLVPGSREHALPFKYLEDALRLRNRIVQALEEADNEPDPAEKQRLLTFLVAGGGFSGVECLAELNDFVQAAVHAYRNIRPEEIRCVLVQSGERILPELDAGLASYAQAILERRGIEIHLNTRMKAVSADAVVIQAKTGGEPQQIPTRTVV
;
A
#
# COMPACT_ATOMS: atom_id res chain seq x y z
N MET A 1 25.86 -28.66 -23.63
CA MET A 1 24.62 -29.00 -24.35
C MET A 1 23.82 -27.71 -24.52
N ALA A 2 23.84 -27.15 -25.72
CA ALA A 2 23.17 -25.89 -26.03
C ALA A 2 21.65 -26.11 -25.98
N GLN A 3 20.94 -25.36 -25.15
CA GLN A 3 19.48 -25.31 -25.18
C GLN A 3 19.06 -24.70 -26.51
N ASP A 4 18.38 -25.51 -27.30
CA ASP A 4 17.78 -25.17 -28.59
C ASP A 4 16.87 -23.94 -28.42
N ARG A 5 17.35 -22.77 -28.86
CA ARG A 5 16.68 -21.48 -28.66
C ARG A 5 15.74 -21.21 -29.83
N THR A 6 14.74 -22.06 -29.98
CA THR A 6 13.69 -21.93 -31.02
C THR A 6 12.52 -21.05 -30.56
N SER A 7 12.43 -20.71 -29.28
CA SER A 7 11.36 -19.86 -28.72
C SER A 7 11.87 -18.48 -28.29
N ARG A 8 11.26 -17.41 -28.81
CA ARG A 8 11.47 -16.02 -28.37
C ARG A 8 10.96 -15.84 -26.95
N ARG A 9 11.63 -15.05 -26.11
CA ARG A 9 11.18 -14.84 -24.72
C ARG A 9 10.87 -13.39 -24.40
N ILE A 10 9.65 -13.16 -23.93
CA ILE A 10 9.18 -11.89 -23.37
C ILE A 10 9.16 -12.03 -21.85
N VAL A 11 9.96 -11.23 -21.14
CA VAL A 11 9.98 -11.20 -19.67
C VAL A 11 9.28 -9.95 -19.18
N ILE A 12 8.26 -10.13 -18.33
CA ILE A 12 7.50 -9.09 -17.67
C ILE A 12 7.89 -9.08 -16.20
N LEU A 13 8.36 -7.94 -15.71
CA LEU A 13 8.77 -7.75 -14.32
C LEU A 13 7.70 -6.98 -13.56
N GLY A 14 7.00 -7.65 -12.64
CA GLY A 14 5.94 -7.10 -11.80
C GLY A 14 4.60 -7.79 -12.03
N GLY A 15 3.97 -8.24 -10.93
CA GLY A 15 2.63 -8.84 -10.91
C GLY A 15 1.50 -7.86 -10.57
N GLY A 16 1.73 -6.56 -10.73
CA GLY A 16 0.70 -5.52 -10.58
C GLY A 16 -0.16 -5.34 -11.84
N PHE A 17 -1.03 -4.33 -11.84
CA PHE A 17 -1.96 -4.05 -12.94
C PHE A 17 -1.28 -4.05 -14.32
N ALA A 18 -0.24 -3.23 -14.51
CA ALA A 18 0.42 -3.10 -15.80
C ALA A 18 1.04 -4.42 -16.28
N GLY A 19 1.68 -5.18 -15.40
CA GLY A 19 2.35 -6.43 -15.78
C GLY A 19 1.36 -7.56 -16.11
N VAL A 20 0.32 -7.71 -15.28
CA VAL A 20 -0.72 -8.72 -15.49
C VAL A 20 -1.55 -8.41 -16.74
N GLU A 21 -1.97 -7.16 -16.93
CA GLU A 21 -2.71 -6.75 -18.14
C GLU A 21 -1.86 -6.89 -19.40
N THR A 22 -0.55 -6.60 -19.33
CA THR A 22 0.36 -6.86 -20.45
C THR A 22 0.38 -8.35 -20.81
N ALA A 23 0.49 -9.24 -19.81
CA ALA A 23 0.47 -10.68 -20.05
C ALA A 23 -0.86 -11.14 -20.68
N ILE A 24 -2.00 -10.66 -20.16
CA ILE A 24 -3.34 -10.95 -20.70
C ILE A 24 -3.45 -10.47 -22.16
N ALA A 25 -3.01 -9.24 -22.45
CA ALA A 25 -3.07 -8.66 -23.77
C ALA A 25 -2.20 -9.44 -24.78
N LEU A 26 -0.99 -9.84 -24.37
CA LEU A 26 -0.12 -10.68 -25.20
C LEU A 26 -0.74 -12.07 -25.46
N GLU A 27 -1.29 -12.74 -24.44
CA GLU A 27 -1.97 -14.02 -24.62
C GLU A 27 -3.14 -13.94 -25.61
N LYS A 28 -3.95 -12.88 -25.51
CA LYS A 28 -5.10 -12.64 -26.40
C LYS A 28 -4.67 -12.28 -27.83
N GLY A 29 -3.62 -11.48 -27.97
CA GLY A 29 -3.14 -10.99 -29.27
C GLY A 29 -2.33 -12.01 -30.08
N MET A 30 -1.72 -13.01 -29.43
CA MET A 30 -0.91 -14.01 -30.12
C MET A 30 -1.74 -15.05 -30.86
N SER A 31 -1.35 -15.30 -32.12
CA SER A 31 -1.80 -16.46 -32.90
C SER A 31 -1.29 -17.77 -32.30
N ARG A 32 -1.86 -18.91 -32.72
CA ARG A 32 -1.42 -20.23 -32.27
C ARG A 32 0.07 -20.48 -32.53
N HIS A 33 0.55 -20.11 -33.72
CA HIS A 33 1.95 -20.28 -34.09
C HIS A 33 2.90 -19.43 -33.21
N GLU A 34 2.50 -18.19 -32.89
CA GLU A 34 3.28 -17.34 -31.99
C GLU A 34 3.36 -17.92 -30.58
N ARG A 35 2.29 -18.54 -30.07
CA ARG A 35 2.31 -19.22 -28.75
C ARG A 35 3.24 -20.43 -28.70
N GLU A 36 3.44 -21.12 -29.83
CA GLU A 36 4.37 -22.25 -29.93
C GLU A 36 5.84 -21.77 -30.04
N THR A 37 6.05 -20.56 -30.56
CA THR A 37 7.39 -19.99 -30.82
C THR A 37 7.78 -18.85 -29.88
N THR A 38 6.93 -18.49 -28.91
CA THR A 38 7.19 -17.41 -27.93
C THR A 38 6.80 -17.82 -26.52
N GLU A 39 7.73 -17.71 -25.57
CA GLU A 39 7.50 -17.89 -24.13
C GLU A 39 7.25 -16.52 -23.47
N ILE A 40 6.05 -16.35 -22.90
CA ILE A 40 5.75 -15.21 -22.02
C ILE A 40 6.10 -15.62 -20.59
N VAL A 41 6.93 -14.82 -19.94
CA VAL A 41 7.33 -15.00 -18.56
C VAL A 41 6.91 -13.80 -17.74
N LEU A 42 6.23 -14.02 -16.62
CA LEU A 42 5.94 -12.99 -15.63
C LEU A 42 6.68 -13.31 -14.33
N VAL A 43 7.39 -12.32 -13.80
CA VAL A 43 8.10 -12.41 -12.53
C VAL A 43 7.44 -11.49 -11.52
N SER A 44 7.08 -12.02 -10.36
CA SER A 44 6.48 -11.27 -9.26
C SER A 44 6.89 -11.88 -7.93
N GLU A 45 6.93 -11.11 -6.85
CA GLU A 45 7.14 -11.67 -5.50
C GLU A 45 5.91 -12.43 -5.01
N ASN A 46 4.72 -12.00 -5.43
CA ASN A 46 3.44 -12.63 -5.10
C ASN A 46 2.85 -13.36 -6.31
N ASN A 47 2.09 -14.42 -6.06
CA ASN A 47 1.37 -15.18 -7.10
C ASN A 47 -0.05 -14.65 -7.39
N TYR A 48 -0.40 -13.50 -6.84
CA TYR A 48 -1.68 -12.81 -6.99
C TYR A 48 -1.48 -11.33 -7.31
N LEU A 49 -2.44 -10.77 -8.03
CA LEU A 49 -2.63 -9.33 -8.21
C LEU A 49 -3.43 -8.80 -7.03
N VAL A 50 -3.01 -7.68 -6.44
CA VAL A 50 -3.81 -6.95 -5.44
C VAL A 50 -4.60 -5.86 -6.15
N PHE A 51 -5.91 -5.87 -5.98
CA PHE A 51 -6.80 -4.80 -6.41
C PHE A 51 -6.79 -3.70 -5.34
N GLN A 52 -5.77 -2.86 -5.39
CA GLN A 52 -5.48 -1.82 -4.40
C GLN A 52 -6.66 -0.89 -4.07
N PRO A 53 -7.58 -0.53 -5.01
CA PRO A 53 -8.73 0.31 -4.67
C PRO A 53 -9.66 -0.25 -3.59
N LEU A 54 -9.71 -1.59 -3.40
CA LEU A 54 -10.55 -2.21 -2.37
C LEU A 54 -9.80 -2.48 -1.04
N LEU A 55 -8.51 -2.18 -0.99
CA LEU A 55 -7.68 -2.45 0.18
C LEU A 55 -8.13 -1.69 1.45
N PRO A 56 -8.60 -0.42 1.37
CA PRO A 56 -9.14 0.29 2.53
C PRO A 56 -10.29 -0.46 3.24
N GLU A 57 -11.19 -1.10 2.49
CA GLU A 57 -12.35 -1.83 3.04
C GLU A 57 -11.98 -3.08 3.85
N VAL A 58 -10.73 -3.55 3.73
CA VAL A 58 -10.18 -4.63 4.57
C VAL A 58 -9.93 -4.13 5.99
N ILE A 59 -9.63 -2.84 6.18
CA ILE A 59 -9.40 -2.25 7.51
C ILE A 59 -10.68 -2.37 8.36
N SER A 60 -11.80 -1.91 7.81
CA SER A 60 -13.11 -1.96 8.49
C SER A 60 -13.70 -3.36 8.57
N GLY A 61 -13.23 -4.27 7.71
CA GLY A 61 -13.78 -5.62 7.60
C GLY A 61 -15.06 -5.69 6.75
N THR A 62 -15.37 -4.61 6.02
CA THR A 62 -16.43 -4.61 5.00
C THR A 62 -16.13 -5.61 3.89
N LEU A 63 -14.84 -5.78 3.55
CA LEU A 63 -14.37 -6.83 2.66
C LEU A 63 -13.36 -7.75 3.33
N GLU A 64 -13.48 -9.04 3.02
CA GLU A 64 -12.43 -10.00 3.29
C GLU A 64 -11.23 -9.81 2.36
N THR A 65 -10.03 -10.11 2.88
CA THR A 65 -8.77 -10.03 2.14
C THR A 65 -8.78 -10.74 0.80
N LEU A 66 -9.44 -11.90 0.71
CA LEU A 66 -9.51 -12.70 -0.50
C LEU A 66 -10.34 -12.05 -1.61
N HIS A 67 -11.24 -11.11 -1.29
CA HIS A 67 -11.98 -10.33 -2.28
C HIS A 67 -11.10 -9.28 -2.97
N CYS A 68 -9.98 -8.89 -2.35
CA CYS A 68 -9.06 -7.88 -2.88
C CYS A 68 -7.96 -8.45 -3.78
N ILE A 69 -7.94 -9.77 -4.02
CA ILE A 69 -6.88 -10.42 -4.78
C ILE A 69 -7.39 -11.29 -5.93
N ALA A 70 -6.59 -11.36 -7.00
CA ALA A 70 -6.83 -12.25 -8.12
C ALA A 70 -5.59 -13.11 -8.39
N PRO A 71 -5.66 -14.45 -8.31
CA PRO A 71 -4.52 -15.31 -8.59
C PRO A 71 -4.03 -15.12 -10.03
N ILE A 72 -2.75 -14.75 -10.22
CA ILE A 72 -2.19 -14.45 -11.55
C ILE A 72 -2.34 -15.66 -12.47
N ARG A 73 -2.14 -16.88 -11.95
CA ARG A 73 -2.30 -18.13 -12.72
C ARG A 73 -3.72 -18.38 -13.25
N ARG A 74 -4.75 -17.75 -12.65
CA ARG A 74 -6.13 -17.82 -13.17
C ARG A 74 -6.35 -16.78 -14.26
N LEU A 75 -5.67 -15.63 -14.18
CA LEU A 75 -5.75 -14.54 -15.14
C LEU A 75 -4.94 -14.81 -16.41
N THR A 76 -3.81 -15.50 -16.30
CA THR A 76 -2.87 -15.78 -17.40
C THR A 76 -2.68 -17.29 -17.55
N ARG A 77 -3.18 -17.89 -18.63
CA ARG A 77 -3.21 -19.35 -18.81
C ARG A 77 -1.93 -19.92 -19.41
N TRP A 78 -1.25 -19.15 -20.26
CA TRP A 78 -0.05 -19.60 -20.99
C TRP A 78 1.24 -18.94 -20.48
N THR A 79 1.11 -17.86 -19.72
CA THR A 79 2.23 -17.14 -19.12
C THR A 79 2.87 -17.97 -18.01
N LYS A 80 4.20 -18.11 -18.11
CA LYS A 80 4.99 -18.78 -17.08
C LYS A 80 5.28 -17.83 -15.94
N LEU A 81 4.74 -18.13 -14.77
CA LEU A 81 4.92 -17.33 -13.57
C LEU A 81 6.12 -17.80 -12.72
N TYR A 82 7.05 -16.89 -12.45
CA TYR A 82 8.08 -17.04 -11.42
C TYR A 82 7.73 -16.19 -10.20
N THR A 83 7.49 -16.85 -9.07
CA THR A 83 7.22 -16.18 -7.79
C THR A 83 8.52 -15.94 -7.04
N ARG A 84 9.26 -14.89 -7.38
CA ARG A 84 10.59 -14.57 -6.84
C ARG A 84 10.83 -13.05 -6.82
N ARG A 85 11.63 -12.61 -5.85
CA ARG A 85 12.20 -11.26 -5.85
C ARG A 85 13.20 -11.11 -7.00
N ILE A 86 13.17 -9.96 -7.64
CA ILE A 86 14.14 -9.58 -8.68
C ILE A 86 15.31 -8.89 -8.00
N GLU A 87 16.52 -9.40 -8.20
CA GLU A 87 17.72 -8.86 -7.53
C GLU A 87 18.54 -7.96 -8.44
N ARG A 88 18.60 -8.28 -9.75
CA ARG A 88 19.37 -7.48 -10.70
C ARG A 88 18.75 -7.55 -12.10
N ILE A 89 18.73 -6.40 -12.77
CA ILE A 89 18.35 -6.27 -14.18
C ILE A 89 19.60 -5.82 -14.94
N ASP A 90 20.14 -6.70 -15.78
CA ASP A 90 21.30 -6.41 -16.64
C ASP A 90 20.83 -6.18 -18.08
N LEU A 91 20.66 -4.91 -18.44
CA LEU A 91 20.18 -4.52 -19.77
C LEU A 91 21.20 -4.80 -20.88
N LYS A 92 22.50 -4.80 -20.56
CA LYS A 92 23.58 -5.06 -21.52
C LYS A 92 23.64 -6.55 -21.86
N ALA A 93 23.62 -7.40 -20.84
CA ALA A 93 23.62 -8.85 -20.99
C ALA A 93 22.24 -9.42 -21.38
N ARG A 94 21.17 -8.59 -21.35
CA ARG A 94 19.77 -8.98 -21.53
C ARG A 94 19.34 -10.10 -20.57
N GLN A 95 19.65 -9.89 -19.30
CA GLN A 95 19.44 -10.86 -18.23
C GLN A 95 18.74 -10.25 -17.02
N VAL A 96 17.91 -11.05 -16.36
CA VAL A 96 17.33 -10.74 -15.06
C VAL A 96 17.74 -11.83 -14.07
N GLN A 97 18.31 -11.42 -12.95
CA GLN A 97 18.68 -12.31 -11.86
C GLN A 97 17.56 -12.31 -10.81
N LEU A 98 17.07 -13.50 -10.50
CA LEU A 98 16.04 -13.74 -9.51
C LEU A 98 16.65 -14.35 -8.27
N ALA A 99 16.12 -13.95 -7.12
CA ALA A 99 16.47 -14.50 -5.83
C ALA A 99 16.28 -16.03 -5.82
N PRO A 100 17.09 -16.76 -5.05
CA PRO A 100 16.90 -18.19 -4.86
C PRO A 100 15.51 -18.50 -4.27
N GLY A 101 15.01 -19.70 -4.55
CA GLY A 101 13.83 -20.23 -3.87
C GLY A 101 14.21 -21.05 -2.64
N TYR A 102 13.41 -22.07 -2.33
CA TYR A 102 13.78 -23.10 -1.35
C TYR A 102 15.13 -23.77 -1.68
N LEU A 103 15.45 -23.87 -2.96
CA LEU A 103 16.79 -24.26 -3.39
C LEU A 103 17.65 -22.99 -3.48
N PRO A 104 18.84 -22.96 -2.84
CA PRO A 104 19.74 -21.81 -2.78
C PRO A 104 20.50 -21.63 -4.10
N LYS A 105 19.76 -21.61 -5.21
CA LYS A 105 20.30 -21.41 -6.55
C LYS A 105 19.63 -20.16 -7.13
N PRO A 106 20.39 -19.07 -7.35
CA PRO A 106 19.86 -17.93 -8.06
C PRO A 106 19.47 -18.36 -9.47
N LEU A 107 18.37 -17.82 -9.98
CA LEU A 107 17.89 -18.12 -11.31
C LEU A 107 18.14 -16.93 -12.22
N THR A 108 18.81 -17.17 -13.35
CA THR A 108 19.02 -16.13 -14.37
C THR A 108 18.08 -16.37 -15.54
N LEU A 109 17.30 -15.35 -15.91
CA LEU A 109 16.43 -15.35 -17.07
C LEU A 109 17.04 -14.47 -18.15
N ASN A 110 17.44 -15.07 -19.28
CA ASN A 110 17.69 -14.32 -20.51
C ASN A 110 16.37 -13.85 -21.11
N TYR A 111 16.35 -12.73 -21.85
CA TYR A 111 15.16 -12.25 -22.55
C TYR A 111 15.48 -11.69 -23.95
N ASP A 112 14.49 -11.71 -24.84
CA ASP A 112 14.51 -10.98 -26.11
C ASP A 112 13.82 -9.62 -25.95
N HIS A 113 12.68 -9.61 -25.24
CA HIS A 113 11.95 -8.40 -24.87
C HIS A 113 11.76 -8.35 -23.35
N LEU A 114 11.87 -7.14 -22.79
CA LEU A 114 11.68 -6.88 -21.37
C LEU A 114 10.59 -5.83 -21.18
N VAL A 115 9.61 -6.13 -20.34
CA VAL A 115 8.59 -5.19 -19.87
C VAL A 115 8.86 -4.93 -18.39
N ILE A 116 9.14 -3.67 -18.03
CA ILE A 116 9.38 -3.27 -16.64
C ILE A 116 8.09 -2.66 -16.09
N ALA A 117 7.39 -3.41 -15.24
CA ALA A 117 6.10 -3.05 -14.62
C ALA A 117 6.15 -3.22 -13.09
N LEU A 118 7.29 -2.86 -12.48
CA LEU A 118 7.60 -3.07 -11.07
C LEU A 118 6.78 -2.19 -10.10
N GLY A 119 6.05 -1.22 -10.61
CA GLY A 119 5.29 -0.26 -9.81
C GLY A 119 6.20 0.70 -9.05
N THR A 120 5.73 1.13 -7.88
CA THR A 120 6.43 2.09 -7.00
C THR A 120 6.65 1.48 -5.62
N GLN A 121 7.49 2.08 -4.79
CA GLN A 121 7.64 1.73 -3.37
C GLN A 121 7.42 2.96 -2.48
N LEU A 122 7.08 2.72 -1.22
CA LEU A 122 7.03 3.77 -0.20
C LEU A 122 8.45 4.21 0.14
N ASN A 123 8.69 5.51 0.18
CA ASN A 123 9.98 6.07 0.56
C ASN A 123 9.94 6.57 2.01
N PHE A 124 10.24 5.67 2.94
CA PHE A 124 10.27 5.99 4.37
C PHE A 124 11.42 6.94 4.75
N ASP A 125 12.43 7.11 3.90
CA ASP A 125 13.60 7.93 4.22
C ASP A 125 13.33 9.43 4.02
N LEU A 126 12.14 9.79 3.50
CA LEU A 126 11.72 11.19 3.33
C LEU A 126 11.43 11.88 4.67
N VAL A 127 11.00 11.13 5.68
CA VAL A 127 10.64 11.65 7.00
C VAL A 127 11.40 10.82 8.05
N PRO A 128 12.31 11.43 8.81
CA PRO A 128 13.04 10.74 9.88
C PRO A 128 12.10 9.99 10.84
N GLY A 129 12.45 8.74 11.15
CA GLY A 129 11.69 7.88 12.05
C GLY A 129 10.47 7.17 11.43
N SER A 130 10.08 7.50 10.19
CA SER A 130 8.94 6.84 9.54
C SER A 130 9.20 5.36 9.27
N ARG A 131 10.43 4.95 8.98
CA ARG A 131 10.77 3.54 8.74
C ARG A 131 10.55 2.67 9.98
N GLU A 132 10.80 3.23 11.15
CA GLU A 132 10.72 2.56 12.45
C GLU A 132 9.32 2.61 13.06
N HIS A 133 8.58 3.70 12.82
CA HIS A 133 7.38 4.04 13.56
C HIS A 133 6.10 4.17 12.74
N ALA A 134 6.17 4.28 11.41
CA ALA A 134 4.98 4.32 10.55
C ALA A 134 4.67 2.94 9.95
N LEU A 135 3.39 2.72 9.66
CA LEU A 135 2.89 1.53 8.98
C LEU A 135 2.76 1.83 7.47
N PRO A 136 3.31 0.98 6.59
CA PRO A 136 2.94 1.06 5.18
C PRO A 136 1.45 0.82 4.99
N PHE A 137 0.89 1.31 3.88
CA PHE A 137 -0.44 0.95 3.41
C PHE A 137 -0.47 0.84 1.88
N LYS A 138 -0.05 -0.33 1.37
CA LYS A 138 0.08 -0.57 -0.08
C LYS A 138 -0.30 -1.99 -0.50
N TYR A 139 -0.03 -2.96 0.36
CA TYR A 139 -0.20 -4.38 0.11
C TYR A 139 -1.21 -5.00 1.07
N LEU A 140 -1.63 -6.24 0.78
CA LEU A 140 -2.64 -6.94 1.57
C LEU A 140 -2.24 -7.10 3.05
N GLU A 141 -0.98 -7.44 3.28
CA GLU A 141 -0.39 -7.56 4.62
C GLU A 141 -0.43 -6.24 5.41
N ASP A 142 -0.34 -5.11 4.72
CA ASP A 142 -0.35 -3.80 5.36
C ASP A 142 -1.73 -3.49 5.96
N ALA A 143 -2.80 -3.78 5.22
CA ALA A 143 -4.17 -3.58 5.71
C ALA A 143 -4.49 -4.45 6.92
N LEU A 144 -4.07 -5.72 6.89
CA LEU A 144 -4.19 -6.62 8.04
C LEU A 144 -3.37 -6.13 9.24
N ARG A 145 -2.15 -5.67 9.00
CA ARG A 145 -1.28 -5.13 10.05
C ARG A 145 -1.87 -3.88 10.69
N LEU A 146 -2.42 -2.97 9.88
CA LEU A 146 -3.10 -1.76 10.34
C LEU A 146 -4.34 -2.12 11.17
N ARG A 147 -5.20 -3.00 10.68
CA ARG A 147 -6.38 -3.47 11.43
C ARG A 147 -6.01 -4.06 12.79
N ASN A 148 -4.99 -4.91 12.83
CA ASN A 148 -4.52 -5.50 14.08
C ASN A 148 -3.94 -4.45 15.03
N ARG A 149 -3.20 -3.46 14.51
CA ARG A 149 -2.69 -2.32 15.31
C ARG A 149 -3.84 -1.51 15.91
N ILE A 150 -4.89 -1.25 15.15
CA ILE A 150 -6.05 -0.49 15.63
C ILE A 150 -6.75 -1.23 16.75
N VAL A 151 -7.06 -2.53 16.57
CA VAL A 151 -7.69 -3.35 17.62
C VAL A 151 -6.82 -3.37 18.88
N GLN A 152 -5.52 -3.60 18.73
CA GLN A 152 -4.60 -3.59 19.86
C GLN A 152 -4.60 -2.23 20.59
N ALA A 153 -4.61 -1.12 19.86
CA ALA A 153 -4.65 0.21 20.45
C ALA A 153 -5.94 0.45 21.25
N LEU A 154 -7.10 -0.04 20.78
CA LEU A 154 -8.36 0.03 21.52
C LEU A 154 -8.34 -0.84 22.78
N GLU A 155 -7.83 -2.08 22.72
CA GLU A 155 -7.69 -2.96 23.90
C GLU A 155 -6.77 -2.35 24.97
N GLU A 156 -5.64 -1.76 24.55
CA GLU A 156 -4.72 -1.08 25.47
C GLU A 156 -5.36 0.19 26.05
N ALA A 157 -6.02 1.01 25.22
CA ALA A 157 -6.66 2.25 25.66
C ALA A 157 -7.82 2.03 26.65
N ASP A 158 -8.56 0.92 26.53
CA ASP A 158 -9.66 0.59 27.46
C ASP A 158 -9.14 0.29 28.87
N ASN A 159 -7.88 -0.14 28.99
CA ASN A 159 -7.24 -0.50 30.25
C ASN A 159 -6.19 0.52 30.73
N GLU A 160 -5.98 1.61 30.00
CA GLU A 160 -4.93 2.60 30.28
C GLU A 160 -5.39 3.66 31.31
N PRO A 161 -4.77 3.72 32.51
CA PRO A 161 -5.11 4.70 33.53
C PRO A 161 -4.57 6.10 33.28
N ASP A 162 -3.46 6.26 32.53
CA ASP A 162 -2.90 7.58 32.20
C ASP A 162 -3.70 8.23 31.05
N PRO A 163 -4.41 9.34 31.29
CA PRO A 163 -5.18 10.01 30.24
C PRO A 163 -4.32 10.47 29.05
N ALA A 164 -3.06 10.82 29.27
CA ALA A 164 -2.18 11.26 28.19
C ALA A 164 -1.80 10.10 27.28
N GLU A 165 -1.47 8.94 27.84
CA GLU A 165 -1.14 7.74 27.07
C GLU A 165 -2.38 7.17 26.37
N LYS A 166 -3.52 7.14 27.06
CA LYS A 166 -4.80 6.77 26.45
C LYS A 166 -5.11 7.63 25.22
N GLN A 167 -4.89 8.94 25.31
CA GLN A 167 -5.07 9.83 24.16
C GLN A 167 -4.09 9.50 23.01
N ARG A 168 -2.84 9.11 23.28
CA ARG A 168 -1.89 8.67 22.23
C ARG A 168 -2.37 7.41 21.52
N LEU A 169 -2.90 6.45 22.27
CA LEU A 169 -3.45 5.19 21.72
C LEU A 169 -4.69 5.44 20.86
N LEU A 170 -5.53 6.40 21.25
CA LEU A 170 -6.77 6.76 20.55
C LEU A 170 -6.60 7.82 19.45
N THR A 171 -5.37 8.25 19.17
CA THR A 171 -5.08 9.17 18.06
C THR A 171 -4.44 8.39 16.91
N PHE A 172 -5.08 8.43 15.74
CA PHE A 172 -4.64 7.75 14.52
C PHE A 172 -4.30 8.80 13.45
N LEU A 173 -3.08 8.78 12.93
CA LEU A 173 -2.62 9.74 11.93
C LEU A 173 -2.33 9.05 10.60
N VAL A 174 -2.87 9.59 9.51
CA VAL A 174 -2.57 9.17 8.14
C VAL A 174 -1.85 10.30 7.39
N ALA A 175 -0.73 9.97 6.77
CA ALA A 175 0.11 10.86 6.00
C ALA A 175 -0.23 10.80 4.51
N GLY A 176 -0.64 11.94 3.94
CA GLY A 176 -0.90 12.10 2.52
C GLY A 176 -2.39 12.08 2.19
N GLY A 177 -2.89 13.19 1.66
CA GLY A 177 -4.29 13.37 1.27
C GLY A 177 -4.59 12.99 -0.18
N GLY A 178 -3.93 11.99 -0.76
CA GLY A 178 -4.33 11.42 -2.06
C GLY A 178 -5.45 10.37 -1.88
N PHE A 179 -5.86 9.70 -2.96
CA PHE A 179 -6.92 8.66 -2.89
C PHE A 179 -6.70 7.65 -1.76
N SER A 180 -5.54 6.98 -1.76
CA SER A 180 -5.26 5.91 -0.78
C SER A 180 -5.27 6.39 0.66
N GLY A 181 -4.72 7.58 0.95
CA GLY A 181 -4.67 8.09 2.32
C GLY A 181 -6.05 8.56 2.81
N VAL A 182 -6.83 9.19 1.93
CA VAL A 182 -8.20 9.60 2.24
C VAL A 182 -9.11 8.39 2.49
N GLU A 183 -9.06 7.39 1.61
CA GLU A 183 -9.86 6.16 1.77
C GLU A 183 -9.40 5.35 2.99
N CYS A 184 -8.09 5.20 3.21
CA CYS A 184 -7.54 4.54 4.39
C CYS A 184 -8.03 5.20 5.68
N LEU A 185 -7.98 6.53 5.77
CA LEU A 185 -8.40 7.24 6.97
C LEU A 185 -9.92 7.19 7.16
N ALA A 186 -10.70 7.26 6.09
CA ALA A 186 -12.15 7.15 6.16
C ALA A 186 -12.61 5.78 6.67
N GLU A 187 -12.07 4.69 6.10
CA GLU A 187 -12.35 3.32 6.53
C GLU A 187 -11.84 3.04 7.95
N LEU A 188 -10.68 3.58 8.32
CA LEU A 188 -10.18 3.53 9.68
C LEU A 188 -11.15 4.23 10.64
N ASN A 189 -11.59 5.44 10.31
CA ASN A 189 -12.52 6.21 11.13
C ASN A 189 -13.86 5.47 11.32
N ASP A 190 -14.43 4.97 10.22
CA ASP A 190 -15.68 4.21 10.28
C ASP A 190 -15.51 2.93 11.14
N PHE A 191 -14.37 2.26 11.06
CA PHE A 191 -14.04 1.10 11.89
C PHE A 191 -13.96 1.44 13.39
N VAL A 192 -13.17 2.44 13.77
CA VAL A 192 -12.97 2.78 15.20
C VAL A 192 -14.24 3.34 15.82
N GLN A 193 -15.02 4.14 15.08
CA GLN A 193 -16.28 4.68 15.57
C GLN A 193 -17.35 3.59 15.74
N ALA A 194 -17.33 2.53 14.92
CA ALA A 194 -18.20 1.37 15.14
C ALA A 194 -17.71 0.49 16.31
N ALA A 195 -16.40 0.24 16.39
CA ALA A 195 -15.81 -0.66 17.37
C ALA A 195 -15.85 -0.11 18.81
N VAL A 196 -15.74 1.22 18.99
CA VAL A 196 -15.65 1.86 20.31
C VAL A 196 -16.81 1.49 21.24
N HIS A 197 -17.99 1.21 20.70
CA HIS A 197 -19.16 0.82 21.49
C HIS A 197 -19.03 -0.53 22.22
N ALA A 198 -18.05 -1.36 21.83
CA ALA A 198 -17.73 -2.60 22.54
C ALA A 198 -16.82 -2.37 23.77
N TYR A 199 -16.17 -1.21 23.87
CA TYR A 199 -15.22 -0.86 24.92
C TYR A 199 -15.92 -0.06 26.02
N ARG A 200 -15.59 -0.32 27.29
CA ARG A 200 -16.34 0.22 28.44
C ARG A 200 -15.83 1.59 28.88
N ASN A 201 -14.54 1.82 28.72
CA ASN A 201 -13.83 2.97 29.26
C ASN A 201 -13.45 3.97 28.18
N ILE A 202 -13.76 3.72 26.90
CA ILE A 202 -13.49 4.63 25.79
C ILE A 202 -14.79 5.30 25.36
N ARG A 203 -14.80 6.63 25.29
CA ARG A 203 -15.90 7.40 24.71
C ARG A 203 -15.60 7.75 23.25
N PRO A 204 -16.62 7.78 22.36
CA PRO A 204 -16.40 8.08 20.94
C PRO A 204 -15.66 9.40 20.67
N GLU A 205 -15.88 10.43 21.50
CA GLU A 205 -15.22 11.73 21.38
C GLU A 205 -13.73 11.74 21.78
N GLU A 206 -13.22 10.68 22.42
CA GLU A 206 -11.78 10.54 22.73
C GLU A 206 -10.97 10.11 21.49
N ILE A 207 -11.63 9.52 20.49
CA ILE A 207 -11.01 9.05 19.26
C ILE A 207 -10.69 10.25 18.36
N ARG A 208 -9.45 10.32 17.90
CA ARG A 208 -8.98 11.36 16.98
C ARG A 208 -8.38 10.74 15.73
N CYS A 209 -8.95 11.06 14.59
CA CYS A 209 -8.46 10.66 13.27
C CYS A 209 -7.90 11.88 12.55
N VAL A 210 -6.62 11.87 12.20
CA VAL A 210 -5.89 13.03 11.68
C VAL A 210 -5.32 12.75 10.29
N LEU A 211 -5.63 13.59 9.32
CA LEU A 211 -5.01 13.60 7.99
C LEU A 211 -3.99 14.72 7.87
N VAL A 212 -2.76 14.41 7.47
CA VAL A 212 -1.75 15.43 7.16
C VAL A 212 -1.45 15.45 5.68
N GLN A 213 -1.65 16.60 5.04
CA GLN A 213 -1.47 16.77 3.60
C GLN A 213 -0.60 17.99 3.28
N SER A 214 0.44 17.77 2.48
CA SER A 214 1.41 18.83 2.13
C SER A 214 0.91 19.82 1.07
N GLY A 215 -0.14 19.44 0.34
CA GLY A 215 -0.83 20.27 -0.63
C GLY A 215 -1.92 21.13 0.01
N GLU A 216 -2.48 22.05 -0.80
CA GLU A 216 -3.56 22.94 -0.39
C GLU A 216 -4.93 22.26 -0.29
N ARG A 217 -5.05 21.01 -0.75
CA ARG A 217 -6.28 20.23 -0.75
C ARG A 217 -5.99 18.73 -0.67
N ILE A 218 -6.98 17.98 -0.18
CA ILE A 218 -7.04 16.53 -0.35
C ILE A 218 -7.51 16.19 -1.78
N LEU A 219 -7.32 14.95 -2.20
CA LEU A 219 -7.67 14.42 -3.52
C LEU A 219 -7.23 15.38 -4.64
N PRO A 220 -5.95 15.80 -4.70
CA PRO A 220 -5.48 16.78 -5.67
C PRO A 220 -5.72 16.36 -7.13
N GLU A 221 -5.91 15.06 -7.37
CA GLU A 221 -6.25 14.43 -8.65
C GLU A 221 -7.68 14.74 -9.12
N LEU A 222 -8.58 15.13 -8.21
CA LEU A 222 -9.96 15.52 -8.52
C LEU A 222 -10.08 17.02 -8.79
N ASP A 223 -11.21 17.40 -9.40
CA ASP A 223 -11.62 18.80 -9.48
C ASP A 223 -11.77 19.42 -8.09
N ALA A 224 -11.47 20.72 -7.98
CA ALA A 224 -11.46 21.44 -6.72
C ALA A 224 -12.81 21.40 -5.98
N GLY A 225 -13.93 21.40 -6.70
CA GLY A 225 -15.27 21.31 -6.12
C GLY A 225 -15.51 19.96 -5.46
N LEU A 226 -15.10 18.86 -6.11
CA LEU A 226 -15.22 17.50 -5.57
C LEU A 226 -14.30 17.27 -4.37
N ALA A 227 -13.06 17.77 -4.44
CA ALA A 227 -12.13 17.71 -3.31
C ALA A 227 -12.68 18.43 -2.07
N SER A 228 -13.23 19.64 -2.26
CA SER A 228 -13.83 20.44 -1.18
C SER A 228 -15.08 19.76 -0.61
N TYR A 229 -15.90 19.16 -1.47
CA TYR A 229 -17.06 18.39 -1.04
C TYR A 229 -16.66 17.18 -0.18
N ALA A 230 -15.65 16.41 -0.62
CA ALA A 230 -15.13 15.28 0.15
C ALA A 230 -14.56 15.74 1.50
N GLN A 231 -13.76 16.81 1.52
CA GLN A 231 -13.19 17.37 2.75
C GLN A 231 -14.30 17.72 3.76
N ALA A 232 -15.35 18.42 3.31
CA ALA A 232 -16.47 18.80 4.17
C ALA A 232 -17.25 17.59 4.74
N ILE A 233 -17.24 16.44 4.06
CA ILE A 233 -17.83 15.20 4.60
C ILE A 233 -16.93 14.62 5.69
N LEU A 234 -15.63 14.52 5.43
CA LEU A 234 -14.66 13.95 6.39
C LEU A 234 -14.62 14.78 7.68
N GLU A 235 -14.59 16.11 7.58
CA GLU A 235 -14.63 17.01 8.73
C GLU A 235 -15.94 16.86 9.52
N ARG A 236 -17.09 16.71 8.84
CA ARG A 236 -18.37 16.40 9.51
C ARG A 236 -18.39 15.06 10.22
N ARG A 237 -17.56 14.10 9.79
CA ARG A 237 -17.37 12.81 10.45
C ARG A 237 -16.33 12.87 11.58
N GLY A 238 -15.84 14.06 11.93
CA GLY A 238 -14.89 14.26 13.03
C GLY A 238 -13.42 14.08 12.66
N ILE A 239 -13.09 13.98 11.38
CA ILE A 239 -11.70 13.86 10.93
C ILE A 239 -11.02 15.23 10.93
N GLU A 240 -9.86 15.33 11.58
CA GLU A 240 -9.02 16.52 11.60
C GLU A 240 -8.11 16.56 10.36
N ILE A 241 -8.14 17.65 9.59
CA ILE A 241 -7.38 17.75 8.33
C ILE A 241 -6.39 18.91 8.39
N HIS A 242 -5.10 18.58 8.32
CA HIS A 242 -4.00 19.54 8.24
C HIS A 242 -3.51 19.67 6.80
N LEU A 243 -4.03 20.67 6.09
CA LEU A 243 -3.57 21.05 4.75
C LEU A 243 -2.32 21.92 4.82
N ASN A 244 -1.62 22.07 3.69
CA ASN A 244 -0.37 22.83 3.58
C ASN A 244 0.65 22.47 4.66
N THR A 245 0.63 21.23 5.15
CA THR A 245 1.37 20.80 6.33
C THR A 245 2.22 19.58 6.01
N ARG A 246 3.47 19.57 6.47
CA ARG A 246 4.39 18.45 6.27
C ARG A 246 4.72 17.79 7.59
N MET A 247 4.80 16.46 7.56
CA MET A 247 5.49 15.73 8.61
C MET A 247 7.00 16.00 8.55
N LYS A 248 7.61 16.15 9.71
CA LYS A 248 9.03 16.46 9.89
C LYS A 248 9.79 15.35 10.57
N ALA A 249 9.15 14.64 11.49
CA ALA A 249 9.69 13.46 12.14
C ALA A 249 8.55 12.61 12.70
N VAL A 250 8.81 11.32 12.88
CA VAL A 250 7.94 10.38 13.58
C VAL A 250 8.75 9.74 14.72
N SER A 251 8.19 9.70 15.92
CA SER A 251 8.72 8.95 17.06
C SER A 251 7.78 7.81 17.42
N ALA A 252 8.13 7.01 18.45
CA ALA A 252 7.30 5.91 18.92
C ALA A 252 5.95 6.36 19.54
N ASP A 253 5.79 7.65 19.82
CA ASP A 253 4.69 8.22 20.60
C ASP A 253 4.14 9.55 20.06
N ALA A 254 4.70 10.06 18.96
CA ALA A 254 4.26 11.32 18.36
C ALA A 254 4.70 11.50 16.91
N VAL A 255 4.03 12.44 16.24
CA VAL A 255 4.43 12.99 14.95
C VAL A 255 4.71 14.48 15.09
N VAL A 256 5.81 14.95 14.50
CA VAL A 256 6.08 16.38 14.38
C VAL A 256 5.60 16.86 13.02
N ILE A 257 4.71 17.84 13.01
CA ILE A 257 4.18 18.48 11.80
C ILE A 257 4.55 19.97 11.75
N GLN A 258 4.61 20.53 10.55
CA GLN A 258 4.84 21.96 10.36
C GLN A 258 4.12 22.49 9.13
N ALA A 259 3.44 23.63 9.27
CA ALA A 259 2.85 24.35 8.15
C ALA A 259 3.93 24.86 7.18
N LYS A 260 3.65 24.80 5.88
CA LYS A 260 4.56 25.26 4.82
C LYS A 260 4.70 26.78 4.78
N THR A 261 3.71 27.51 5.27
CA THR A 261 3.72 28.98 5.36
C THR A 261 4.64 29.51 6.46
N GLY A 262 5.31 28.63 7.21
CA GLY A 262 6.09 28.96 8.39
C GLY A 262 5.30 28.71 9.69
N GLY A 263 5.99 28.84 10.82
CA GLY A 263 5.44 28.57 12.15
C GLY A 263 6.26 27.54 12.93
N GLU A 264 6.04 27.51 14.25
CA GLU A 264 6.68 26.54 15.13
C GLU A 264 6.20 25.12 14.80
N PRO A 265 7.09 24.11 14.83
CA PRO A 265 6.68 22.72 14.72
C PRO A 265 5.68 22.34 15.81
N GLN A 266 4.61 21.66 15.42
CA GLN A 266 3.61 21.12 16.33
C GLN A 266 3.80 19.61 16.49
N GLN A 267 3.64 19.12 17.72
CA GLN A 267 3.65 17.70 18.01
C GLN A 267 2.22 17.17 18.14
N ILE A 268 1.91 16.09 17.43
CA ILE A 268 0.67 15.33 17.56
C ILE A 268 1.00 14.02 18.27
N PRO A 269 0.56 13.81 19.53
CA PRO A 269 0.76 12.56 20.24
C PRO A 269 -0.03 11.42 19.59
N THR A 270 0.62 10.31 19.23
CA THR A 270 -0.02 9.16 18.58
C THR A 270 0.86 7.92 18.65
N ARG A 271 0.25 6.73 18.76
CA ARG A 271 0.92 5.42 18.63
C ARG A 271 0.73 4.76 17.26
N THR A 272 -0.09 5.35 16.39
CA THR A 272 -0.45 4.77 15.10
C THR A 272 -0.33 5.82 14.01
N VAL A 273 0.68 5.64 13.16
CA VAL A 273 0.97 6.48 12.00
C VAL A 273 0.96 5.59 10.77
N VAL A 274 0.26 6.02 9.72
CA VAL A 274 0.19 5.36 8.42
C VAL A 274 0.78 6.29 7.36
#